data_AF-A0A7V6XKV7-F1
#
_entry.id   AF-A0A7V6XKV7-F1
#
_cell.length_a   1.000
_cell.length_b   1.000
_cell.length_c   1.000
_cell.angle_alpha   90.00
_cell.angle_beta   90.00
_cell.angle_gamma   90.00
#
_symmetry.space_group_name_H-M   'P 1'
#
loop_
_entity.id
_entity.type
_entity.pdbx_description
1 polymer ?
#
loop_
_entity_poly.entity_id
_entity_poly.type
_entity_poly.pdbx_seq_one_letter_code
_entity_poly.pdbx_strand_id
1 'polypeptide(L)'
;MDEDHIIGHYRIDSVNRPNCPGNKFPWNRLFDDLAKDYLFHWAEKYIDKCISHGFLSGYPDGTFYPENPLKRGENARILSFIIDKFIYLERKIKELEGKLNG
;
A
#
# COMPACT_ATOMS: atom_id res chain seq x y z
N MET A 1 7.55 -11.11 -7.71
CA MET A 1 8.48 -12.07 -7.08
C MET A 1 8.28 -13.35 -7.88
N ASP A 2 9.20 -13.68 -8.78
CA ASP A 2 9.11 -14.89 -9.62
C ASP A 2 9.75 -16.08 -8.89
N GLU A 3 9.40 -17.29 -9.33
CA GLU A 3 9.87 -18.57 -8.77
C GLU A 3 11.42 -18.68 -8.79
N ASP A 4 12.06 -17.89 -9.66
CA ASP A 4 13.51 -17.87 -9.86
C ASP A 4 14.26 -16.83 -8.99
N HIS A 5 13.59 -15.84 -8.38
CA HIS A 5 14.23 -14.79 -7.56
C HIS A 5 14.16 -14.98 -6.05
N ILE A 6 13.53 -16.04 -5.54
CA ILE A 6 13.46 -16.28 -4.10
C ILE A 6 14.72 -17.01 -3.64
N ILE A 7 15.57 -16.25 -2.95
CA ILE A 7 16.88 -16.61 -2.43
C ILE A 7 16.85 -17.96 -1.68
N GLY A 8 17.59 -18.96 -2.19
CA GLY A 8 18.23 -19.96 -1.32
C GLY A 8 17.96 -21.46 -1.58
N HIS A 9 17.12 -21.85 -2.53
CA HIS A 9 16.79 -23.28 -2.75
C HIS A 9 16.74 -23.68 -4.23
N TYR A 10 17.85 -23.53 -4.95
CA TYR A 10 18.04 -24.19 -6.26
C TYR A 10 18.57 -25.64 -6.13
N ARG A 11 18.73 -26.16 -4.90
CA ARG A 11 19.10 -27.56 -4.65
C ARG A 11 18.32 -28.11 -3.47
N ILE A 12 17.50 -29.13 -3.73
CA ILE A 12 16.95 -30.00 -2.69
C ILE A 12 18.10 -30.84 -2.16
N ASP A 13 18.71 -30.38 -1.07
CA ASP A 13 19.74 -31.11 -0.35
C ASP A 13 19.21 -31.48 1.04
N SER A 14 18.40 -32.54 1.07
CA SER A 14 17.86 -33.09 2.32
C SER A 14 18.95 -33.75 3.19
N VAL A 15 20.17 -33.93 2.66
CA VAL A 15 21.28 -34.60 3.35
C VAL A 15 22.05 -33.57 4.20
N ASN A 16 22.34 -32.39 3.66
CA ASN A 16 23.06 -31.34 4.40
C ASN A 16 22.14 -30.29 5.05
N ARG A 17 20.85 -30.26 4.71
CA ARG A 17 19.86 -29.32 5.29
C ARG A 17 18.66 -30.10 5.86
N PRO A 18 18.68 -30.49 7.14
CA PRO A 18 17.65 -31.35 7.73
C PRO A 18 16.25 -30.72 7.73
N ASN A 19 16.16 -29.38 7.61
CA ASN A 19 14.90 -28.64 7.57
C ASN A 19 14.47 -28.26 6.14
N CYS A 20 15.03 -28.89 5.10
CA CYS A 20 14.58 -28.69 3.72
C CYS A 20 13.24 -29.42 3.51
N PRO A 21 12.15 -28.72 3.17
CA PRO A 21 10.82 -29.35 3.08
C PRO A 21 10.66 -30.23 1.83
N GLY A 22 11.66 -30.24 0.94
CA GLY A 22 11.76 -31.18 -0.18
C GLY A 22 10.83 -30.87 -1.36
N ASN A 23 10.83 -31.79 -2.33
CA ASN A 23 10.02 -31.69 -3.55
C ASN A 23 8.51 -31.91 -3.33
N LYS A 24 8.11 -32.43 -2.17
CA LYS A 24 6.69 -32.62 -1.81
C LYS A 24 6.08 -31.38 -1.16
N PHE A 25 6.89 -30.37 -0.86
CA PHE A 25 6.39 -29.13 -0.32
C PHE A 25 5.60 -28.36 -1.38
N PRO A 26 4.40 -27.86 -1.06
CA PRO A 26 3.55 -27.16 -2.03
C PRO A 26 4.03 -25.71 -2.21
N TRP A 27 5.16 -25.53 -2.89
CA TRP A 27 5.77 -24.23 -3.17
C TRP A 27 4.80 -23.26 -3.85
N ASN A 28 4.04 -23.73 -4.83
CA ASN A 28 3.03 -22.93 -5.52
C ASN A 28 1.97 -22.38 -4.55
N ARG A 29 1.48 -23.20 -3.60
CA ARG A 29 0.50 -22.73 -2.60
C ARG A 29 1.12 -21.69 -1.68
N LEU A 30 2.35 -21.90 -1.23
CA LEU A 30 3.05 -20.91 -0.40
C LEU A 30 3.18 -19.57 -1.14
N PHE A 31 3.56 -19.60 -2.42
CA PHE A 31 3.68 -18.38 -3.22
C PHE A 31 2.32 -17.74 -3.50
N ASP A 32 1.27 -18.51 -3.74
CA ASP A 32 -0.09 -17.98 -3.87
C ASP A 32 -0.59 -17.32 -2.58
N ASP A 33 -0.27 -17.90 -1.42
CA ASP A 33 -0.67 -17.36 -0.12
C ASP A 33 0.15 -16.11 0.24
N LEU A 34 1.48 -16.13 0.02
CA LEU A 34 2.32 -14.94 0.16
C LEU A 34 1.94 -13.84 -0.84
N ALA A 35 1.56 -14.21 -2.06
CA ALA A 35 1.07 -13.27 -3.07
C ALA A 35 -0.23 -12.59 -2.62
N LYS A 36 -1.16 -13.31 -1.99
CA LYS A 36 -2.38 -12.70 -1.46
C LYS A 36 -2.10 -11.72 -0.33
N ASP A 37 -1.18 -12.06 0.58
CA ASP A 37 -0.86 -11.22 1.74
C ASP A 37 -0.01 -9.99 1.36
N TYR A 38 0.89 -10.11 0.37
CA TYR A 38 1.81 -9.02 -0.01
C TYR A 38 1.39 -8.23 -1.25
N LEU A 39 0.68 -8.82 -2.22
CA LEU A 39 0.33 -8.12 -3.47
C LEU A 39 -0.98 -7.34 -3.41
N PHE A 40 -1.84 -7.59 -2.40
CA PHE A 40 -3.13 -6.90 -2.30
C PHE A 40 -3.46 -6.57 -0.86
N HIS A 41 -2.72 -5.61 -0.30
CA HIS A 41 -3.15 -5.02 0.95
C HIS A 41 -4.49 -4.31 0.72
N TRP A 42 -5.51 -4.55 1.56
CA TRP A 42 -6.83 -3.91 1.42
C TRP A 42 -6.73 -2.38 1.30
N ALA A 43 -5.73 -1.81 1.96
CA ALA A 43 -5.46 -0.37 2.00
C ALA A 43 -4.79 0.18 0.73
N GLU A 44 -4.16 -0.65 -0.11
CA GLU A 44 -3.35 -0.23 -1.26
C GLU A 44 -4.12 0.76 -2.16
N LYS A 45 -5.32 0.39 -2.60
CA LYS A 45 -6.16 1.25 -3.45
C LYS A 45 -6.54 2.58 -2.81
N TYR A 46 -6.66 2.61 -1.48
CA TYR A 46 -7.00 3.83 -0.75
C TYR A 46 -5.76 4.71 -0.56
N ILE A 47 -4.62 4.11 -0.24
CA ILE A 47 -3.33 4.79 -0.09
C ILE A 47 -2.93 5.42 -1.42
N ASP A 48 -3.04 4.69 -2.53
CA ASP A 48 -2.71 5.20 -3.86
C ASP A 48 -3.54 6.43 -4.23
N LYS A 49 -4.86 6.37 -4.02
CA LYS A 49 -5.75 7.52 -4.21
C LYS A 49 -5.37 8.68 -3.30
N CYS A 50 -5.02 8.38 -2.05
CA CYS A 50 -4.63 9.40 -1.10
C CYS A 50 -3.33 10.10 -1.53
N ILE A 51 -2.32 9.35 -1.94
CA ILE A 51 -1.04 9.87 -2.45
C ILE A 51 -1.25 10.65 -3.75
N SER A 52 -2.03 10.12 -4.71
CA SER A 52 -2.27 10.78 -6.00
C SER A 52 -2.97 12.13 -5.85
N HIS A 53 -3.77 12.29 -4.80
CA HIS A 53 -4.45 13.54 -4.49
C HIS A 53 -3.70 14.43 -3.48
N GLY A 54 -2.50 14.02 -3.05
CA GLY A 54 -1.66 14.73 -2.09
C GLY A 54 -2.13 14.68 -0.64
N PHE A 55 -3.09 13.79 -0.31
CA PHE A 55 -3.63 13.63 1.04
C PHE A 55 -2.63 12.98 2.01
N LEU A 56 -1.81 12.06 1.50
CA LEU A 56 -0.82 11.32 2.26
C LEU A 56 0.53 11.37 1.57
N SER A 57 1.59 11.29 2.38
CA SER A 57 2.95 11.02 1.93
C SER A 57 3.42 9.76 2.65
N GLY A 58 4.05 8.84 1.93
CA GLY A 58 4.73 7.71 2.54
C GLY A 58 5.84 8.13 3.50
N TYR A 59 6.42 7.16 4.19
CA TYR A 59 7.58 7.41 5.04
C TYR A 59 8.84 7.63 4.18
N PRO A 60 9.90 8.28 4.72
CA PRO A 60 11.12 8.55 3.96
C PRO A 60 11.83 7.30 3.44
N ASP A 61 11.55 6.13 4.02
CA ASP A 61 12.03 4.82 3.59
C ASP A 61 11.26 4.24 2.38
N GLY A 62 10.27 4.98 1.87
CA GLY A 62 9.44 4.57 0.74
C GLY A 62 8.29 3.62 1.11
N THR A 63 8.05 3.39 2.40
CA THR A 63 7.01 2.47 2.89
C THR A 63 5.74 3.20 3.34
N PHE A 64 4.68 2.43 3.49
CA PHE A 64 3.44 2.84 4.14
C PHE A 64 3.02 1.70 5.08
N TYR A 65 2.73 2.00 6.34
CA TYR A 65 2.38 1.01 7.36
C TYR A 65 0.87 1.08 7.69
N PRO A 66 -0.02 0.53 6.84
CA PRO A 66 -1.47 0.70 6.98
C PRO A 66 -2.08 0.09 8.23
N GLU A 67 -1.44 -0.94 8.78
CA GLU A 67 -1.88 -1.62 10.01
C GLU A 67 -1.43 -0.88 11.28
N ASN A 68 -0.51 0.07 11.15
CA ASN A 68 -0.05 0.84 12.31
C ASN A 68 -1.09 1.91 12.68
N PRO A 69 -1.35 2.12 13.98
CA PRO A 69 -2.21 3.20 14.41
C PRO A 69 -1.59 4.55 14.04
N LEU A 70 -2.41 5.44 13.48
CA LEU A 70 -1.99 6.80 13.14
C LEU A 70 -1.61 7.59 14.40
N LYS A 71 -0.48 8.29 14.33
CA LYS A 71 -0.06 9.23 15.37
C LYS A 71 -0.97 10.45 15.35
N ARG A 72 -1.10 11.12 16.50
CA ARG A 72 -1.92 12.35 16.63
C ARG A 72 -1.56 13.42 15.59
N GLY A 73 -0.26 13.60 15.31
CA GLY A 73 0.20 14.56 14.31
C GLY A 73 -0.17 14.18 12.88
N GLU A 74 -0.18 12.89 12.56
CA GLU A 74 -0.59 12.37 11.25
C GLU A 74 -2.10 12.59 11.06
N ASN A 75 -2.90 12.28 12.09
CA ASN A 75 -4.35 12.55 12.09
C ASN A 75 -4.67 14.03 11.92
N ALA A 76 -4.00 14.91 12.66
CA ALA A 76 -4.21 16.36 12.57
C ALA A 76 -3.87 16.89 11.17
N ARG A 77 -2.80 16.39 10.55
CA ARG A 77 -2.40 16.76 9.20
C ARG A 77 -3.44 16.35 8.15
N ILE A 78 -3.92 15.12 8.22
CA ILE A 78 -4.97 14.61 7.32
C ILE A 78 -6.23 15.48 7.44
N LEU A 79 -6.65 15.76 8.68
CA LEU A 79 -7.85 16.57 8.93
C LEU A 79 -7.70 18.00 8.41
N SER A 80 -6.59 18.68 8.70
CA SER A 80 -6.31 20.03 8.20
C SER A 80 -6.40 20.08 6.68
N PHE A 81 -5.77 19.13 6.00
CA PHE A 81 -5.76 19.09 4.54
C PHE A 81 -7.16 18.86 3.95
N ILE A 82 -7.97 17.97 4.54
CA ILE A 82 -9.34 17.72 4.10
C ILE A 82 -10.17 19.00 4.21
N ILE A 83 -10.05 19.72 5.33
CA ILE A 83 -10.76 20.99 5.56
C ILE A 83 -10.34 22.03 4.51
N ASP A 84 -9.03 22.20 4.29
CA ASP A 84 -8.51 23.18 3.33
C ASP A 84 -9.00 22.90 1.91
N LYS A 85 -8.99 21.62 1.50
CA LYS A 85 -9.45 21.20 0.17
C LYS A 85 -10.96 21.37 0.01
N PHE A 86 -11.73 21.09 1.06
CA PHE A 86 -13.18 21.30 1.06
C PHE A 86 -13.51 22.78 0.83
N ILE A 87 -12.89 23.68 1.60
CA ILE A 87 -13.05 25.13 1.46
C ILE A 87 -12.65 25.59 0.05
N TYR A 88 -11.55 25.08 -0.48
CA TYR A 88 -11.11 25.39 -1.84
C TYR A 88 -12.16 24.98 -2.89
N LEU A 89 -12.71 23.77 -2.80
CA LEU A 89 -13.68 23.26 -3.75
C LEU A 89 -14.99 24.04 -3.70
N GLU A 90 -15.50 24.38 -2.51
CA GLU A 90 -16.69 25.22 -2.37
C GLU A 90 -16.52 26.59 -3.04
N ARG A 91 -15.35 27.22 -2.83
CA ARG A 91 -15.02 28.49 -3.49
C ARG A 91 -14.96 28.34 -5.01
N LYS A 92 -14.40 27.24 -5.50
CA LYS A 92 -14.26 27.00 -6.94
C LYS A 92 -15.59 26.73 -7.62
N ILE A 93 -16.47 25.97 -6.97
CA ILE A 93 -17.84 25.71 -7.47
C ILE A 93 -18.59 27.03 -7.61
N LYS A 94 -18.57 27.88 -6.57
CA LYS A 94 -19.24 29.18 -6.60
C LYS A 94 -18.72 30.10 -7.71
N GLU A 95 -17.40 30.08 -7.98
CA GLU A 95 -16.79 30.82 -9.10
C GLU A 95 -17.31 30.33 -10.46
N LEU A 96 -17.44 29.02 -10.63
CA LEU A 96 -17.91 28.41 -11.88
C LEU A 96 -19.41 28.65 -12.11
N GLU A 97 -20.23 28.57 -11.06
CA GLU A 97 -21.66 28.91 -11.13
C GLU A 97 -21.86 30.40 -11.50
N GLY A 98 -21.02 31.29 -10.94
CA GLY A 98 -21.04 32.70 -11.31
C GLY A 98 -20.67 32.96 -12.78
N LYS A 99 -19.82 32.12 -13.38
CA LYS A 99 -19.45 32.19 -14.80
C LYS A 99 -20.47 31.56 -15.75
N LEU A 100 -21.30 30.64 -15.25
CA LEU A 100 -22.36 30.00 -16.03
C LEU A 100 -23.64 30.85 -16.09
N ASN A 101 -23.89 31.63 -15.04
CA ASN A 101 -25.10 32.44 -14.89
C ASN A 101 -24.94 33.92 -15.31
N GLY A 102 -23.78 34.32 -15.80
CA GLY A 102 -23.48 35.69 -16.28
C GLY A 102 -23.01 35.67 -17.72
#